data_AF-A0A967BNT5-F1
#
_entry.id   AF-A0A967BNT5-F1
#
_cell.length_a   1.000
_cell.length_b   1.000
_cell.length_c   1.000
_cell.angle_alpha   90.00
_cell.angle_beta   90.00
_cell.angle_gamma   90.00
#
_symmetry.space_group_name_H-M   'P 1'
#
loop_
_entity.id
_entity.type
_entity.pdbx_description
1 polymer ?
#
loop_
_entity_poly.entity_id
_entity_poly.type
_entity_poly.pdbx_seq_one_letter_code
_entity_poly.pdbx_strand_id
1 'polypeptide(L)'
;MTILIKNKLLILFTFLLIFFISCEKEVIKEISTISVDQIVAFDANGTEIADGTSIAVGQTVSFTAVVDLKDDAGDVSFEWFADEGEFLEKIKLATETENQTQIFASGDTVQWKAPGDEGTYNISVHATDGEFIGIGSRGMGVGAYSPTVTPYYVSDGVCSSCHSTTHADWALTGHSVAWASLMENDYAAAYCYRCHTVGYEGEVGNSGYDEVPIADFVNVQCENCHGAGSDHVAGPSKTNIEITWTADNCGKCHDGTHHPYLTEWTASAHNFDETAAHGAPTYSLRRCMFRVS
;
A
#
# COMPACT_ATOMS: atom_id res chain seq x y z
N MET A 1 35.16 65.42 63.51
CA MET A 1 34.25 66.57 63.33
C MET A 1 34.70 67.27 62.06
N THR A 2 33.88 67.19 60.99
CA THR A 2 33.76 68.12 59.82
C THR A 2 35.08 68.61 59.14
N ILE A 3 35.32 68.53 57.82
CA ILE A 3 34.52 69.07 56.70
C ILE A 3 35.33 68.92 55.37
N LEU A 4 34.59 68.70 54.27
CA LEU A 4 34.75 69.13 52.85
C LEU A 4 35.85 68.62 51.87
N ILE A 5 35.32 68.00 50.78
CA ILE A 5 35.38 68.32 49.32
C ILE A 5 36.75 68.48 48.61
N LYS A 6 36.99 67.69 47.54
CA LYS A 6 37.06 68.12 46.10
C LYS A 6 37.60 67.05 45.14
N ASN A 7 36.81 66.81 44.08
CA ASN A 7 37.14 66.43 42.71
C ASN A 7 38.61 66.17 42.36
N LYS A 8 38.87 65.05 41.68
CA LYS A 8 39.43 65.08 40.31
C LYS A 8 39.37 63.69 39.65
N LEU A 9 38.85 63.73 38.44
CA LEU A 9 38.89 62.73 37.38
C LEU A 9 40.33 62.26 37.13
N LEU A 10 40.62 60.96 37.21
CA LEU A 10 41.74 60.36 36.49
C LEU A 10 41.44 58.91 36.12
N ILE A 11 41.49 58.69 34.81
CA ILE A 11 41.30 57.46 34.06
C ILE A 11 42.40 56.45 34.43
N LEU A 12 42.03 55.22 34.80
CA LEU A 12 42.98 54.11 34.83
C LEU A 12 42.32 52.81 34.33
N PHE A 13 42.56 52.55 33.04
CA PHE A 13 42.58 51.26 32.34
C PHE A 13 42.09 50.03 33.14
N THR A 14 40.79 49.75 33.08
CA THR A 14 40.25 48.45 33.51
C THR A 14 40.42 47.47 32.36
N PHE A 15 41.32 46.50 32.56
CA PHE A 15 41.60 45.37 31.69
C PHE A 15 40.28 44.66 31.34
N LEU A 16 39.88 44.74 30.08
CA LEU A 16 38.69 44.10 29.53
C LEU A 16 38.99 42.59 29.40
N LEU A 17 38.83 41.84 30.49
CA LEU A 17 38.71 40.37 30.47
C LEU A 17 37.30 40.02 29.98
N ILE A 18 37.06 40.16 28.67
CA ILE A 18 35.91 39.49 28.06
C ILE A 18 36.31 38.02 27.94
N PHE A 19 35.67 37.23 28.79
CA PHE A 19 35.57 35.79 28.69
C PHE A 19 35.37 35.40 27.22
N PHE A 20 36.35 34.71 26.64
CA PHE A 20 36.09 33.83 25.51
C PHE A 20 35.17 32.73 26.06
N ILE A 21 33.86 32.97 25.98
CA ILE A 21 32.87 31.91 26.00
C ILE A 21 33.26 31.07 24.79
N SER A 22 34.01 30.00 25.05
CA SER A 22 34.19 28.92 24.11
C SER A 22 32.78 28.45 23.78
N CYS A 23 32.31 28.83 22.60
CA CYS A 23 31.20 28.15 21.96
C CYS A 23 31.77 26.77 21.65
N GLU A 24 31.70 25.86 22.63
CA GLU A 24 31.97 24.45 22.42
C GLU A 24 30.98 24.04 21.34
N LYS A 25 31.50 23.88 20.12
CA LYS A 25 30.72 23.53 18.95
C LYS A 25 30.04 22.21 19.32
N GLU A 26 28.71 22.22 19.40
CA GLU A 26 27.92 21.02 19.64
C GLU A 26 28.35 20.00 18.59
N VAL A 27 29.11 19.00 19.02
CA VAL A 27 29.49 17.89 18.17
C VAL A 27 28.21 17.08 18.03
N ILE A 28 27.49 17.31 16.94
CA ILE A 28 26.45 16.40 16.49
C ILE A 28 27.20 15.10 16.18
N LYS A 29 27.25 14.20 17.16
CA LYS A 29 27.76 12.85 16.96
C LYS A 29 26.74 12.18 16.05
N GLU A 30 27.08 11.96 14.79
CA GLU A 30 26.28 11.08 13.95
C GLU A 30 26.21 9.73 14.66
N ILE A 31 24.99 9.31 15.00
CA ILE A 31 24.76 7.99 15.57
C ILE A 31 25.03 7.01 14.44
N SER A 32 25.91 6.03 14.69
CA SER A 32 26.07 4.88 13.81
C SER A 32 24.74 4.13 13.78
N THR A 33 24.13 4.02 12.61
CA THR A 33 22.86 3.33 12.43
C THR A 33 23.04 2.30 11.33
N ILE A 34 22.51 1.10 11.53
CA ILE A 34 22.32 0.12 10.46
C ILE A 34 20.91 0.32 9.92
N SER A 35 20.79 0.51 8.61
CA SER A 35 19.52 0.46 7.91
C SER A 35 19.59 -0.57 6.79
N VAL A 36 18.55 -1.39 6.69
CA VAL A 36 18.33 -2.21 5.49
C VAL A 36 17.55 -1.31 4.53
N ASP A 37 18.20 -0.88 3.45
CA ASP A 37 17.62 0.06 2.48
C ASP A 37 16.61 -0.65 1.57
N GLN A 38 16.95 -1.87 1.14
CA GLN A 38 16.12 -2.67 0.24
C GLN A 38 16.42 -4.17 0.39
N ILE A 39 15.41 -4.99 0.08
CA ILE A 39 15.57 -6.43 -0.14
C ILE A 39 15.31 -6.67 -1.62
N VAL A 40 16.29 -7.21 -2.34
CA VAL A 40 16.17 -7.51 -3.78
C VAL A 40 15.93 -9.02 -3.95
N ALA A 41 14.97 -9.41 -4.79
CA ALA A 41 14.75 -10.82 -5.10
C ALA A 41 15.21 -11.19 -6.50
N PHE A 42 15.64 -12.44 -6.65
CA PHE A 42 16.13 -12.99 -7.90
C PHE A 42 15.51 -14.36 -8.19
N ASP A 43 15.24 -14.62 -9.47
CA ASP A 43 14.82 -15.94 -9.95
C ASP A 43 15.98 -16.94 -9.96
N ALA A 44 15.71 -18.18 -10.39
CA ALA A 44 16.73 -19.23 -10.49
C ALA A 44 17.85 -18.92 -11.50
N ASN A 45 17.64 -17.97 -12.42
CA ASN A 45 18.63 -17.55 -13.41
C ASN A 45 19.43 -16.32 -12.97
N GLY A 46 19.15 -15.76 -11.78
CA GLY A 46 19.75 -14.52 -11.29
C GLY A 46 19.15 -13.25 -11.90
N THR A 47 17.96 -13.35 -12.51
CA THR A 47 17.22 -12.18 -12.99
C THR A 47 16.44 -11.56 -11.84
N GLU A 48 16.53 -10.25 -11.67
CA GLU A 48 15.80 -9.52 -10.64
C GLU A 48 14.29 -9.66 -10.84
N ILE A 49 13.59 -10.00 -9.76
CA ILE A 49 12.13 -10.07 -9.69
C ILE A 49 11.67 -8.70 -9.21
N ALA A 50 11.10 -7.91 -10.12
CA ALA A 50 10.59 -6.58 -9.81
C ALA A 50 9.53 -6.62 -8.69
N ASP A 51 9.43 -5.52 -7.94
CA ASP A 51 8.38 -5.36 -6.95
C ASP A 51 7.01 -5.53 -7.59
N GLY A 52 6.16 -6.28 -6.90
CA GLY A 52 4.85 -6.65 -7.40
C GLY A 52 4.85 -7.67 -8.54
N THR A 53 5.89 -8.50 -8.64
CA THR A 53 5.87 -9.70 -9.50
C THR A 53 5.55 -10.93 -8.66
N SER A 54 4.58 -11.74 -9.11
CA SER A 54 4.30 -13.04 -8.49
C SER A 54 5.25 -14.12 -8.99
N ILE A 55 5.60 -15.04 -8.09
CA ILE A 55 6.26 -16.31 -8.43
C ILE A 55 5.28 -17.47 -8.32
N ALA A 56 5.65 -18.66 -8.82
CA ALA A 56 4.79 -19.84 -8.70
C ALA A 56 4.83 -20.45 -7.28
N VAL A 57 3.76 -21.14 -6.91
CA VAL A 57 3.70 -21.98 -5.70
C VAL A 57 4.88 -22.96 -5.67
N GLY A 58 5.56 -23.06 -4.53
CA GLY A 58 6.73 -23.92 -4.36
C GLY A 58 8.00 -23.48 -5.12
N GLN A 59 7.97 -22.36 -5.84
CA GLN A 59 9.15 -21.81 -6.53
C GLN A 59 10.19 -21.36 -5.52
N THR A 60 11.46 -21.60 -5.83
CA THR A 60 12.59 -21.09 -5.04
C THR A 60 13.12 -19.81 -5.66
N VAL A 61 13.30 -18.79 -4.83
CA VAL A 61 13.91 -17.50 -5.19
C VAL A 61 15.01 -17.14 -4.21
N SER A 62 15.88 -16.23 -4.60
CA SER A 62 16.95 -15.72 -3.72
C SER A 62 16.62 -14.31 -3.27
N PHE A 63 16.76 -14.01 -1.98
CA PHE A 63 16.65 -12.67 -1.44
C PHE A 63 18.01 -12.17 -0.97
N THR A 64 18.34 -10.93 -1.31
CA THR A 64 19.58 -10.27 -0.92
C THR A 64 19.24 -8.98 -0.18
N ALA A 65 19.76 -8.82 1.04
CA ALA A 65 19.66 -7.59 1.80
C ALA A 65 20.70 -6.58 1.30
N VAL A 66 20.27 -5.35 1.03
CA VAL A 66 21.15 -4.20 0.78
C VAL A 66 21.14 -3.35 2.04
N VAL A 67 22.30 -3.21 2.67
CA VAL A 67 22.48 -2.49 3.92
C VAL A 67 23.40 -1.30 3.72
N ASP A 68 23.00 -0.16 4.29
CA ASP A 68 23.87 0.99 4.43
C ASP A 68 24.56 0.92 5.80
N LEU A 69 25.89 0.84 5.76
CA LEU A 69 26.74 0.83 6.94
C LEU A 69 27.44 2.18 7.04
N LYS A 70 27.22 2.91 8.13
CA LYS A 70 28.04 4.09 8.45
C LYS A 70 29.37 3.68 9.06
N ASP A 71 30.39 4.51 8.87
CA ASP A 71 31.86 4.26 8.94
C ASP A 71 32.44 3.50 10.16
N ASP A 72 31.63 3.15 11.17
CA ASP A 72 32.04 2.45 12.41
C ASP A 72 31.33 1.10 12.64
N ALA A 73 30.48 0.62 11.71
CA ALA A 73 29.80 -0.66 11.87
C ALA A 73 30.82 -1.83 11.88
N GLY A 74 30.77 -2.66 12.92
CA GLY A 74 31.57 -3.88 13.03
C GLY A 74 31.12 -4.99 12.09
N ASP A 75 31.46 -6.24 12.40
CA ASP A 75 30.96 -7.40 11.64
C ASP A 75 29.43 -7.45 11.73
N VAL A 76 28.75 -7.35 10.59
CA VAL A 76 27.28 -7.38 10.53
C VAL A 76 26.78 -8.81 10.33
N SER A 77 25.83 -9.19 11.18
CA SER A 77 25.12 -10.47 11.11
C SER A 77 23.69 -10.28 10.63
N PHE A 78 23.14 -11.30 9.96
CA PHE A 78 21.85 -11.26 9.29
C PHE A 78 20.98 -12.44 9.73
N GLU A 79 19.75 -12.14 10.13
CA GLU A 79 18.71 -13.11 10.45
C GLU A 79 17.48 -12.86 9.58
N TRP A 80 17.04 -13.89 8.86
CA TRP A 80 15.93 -13.82 7.91
C TRP A 80 14.67 -14.46 8.49
N PHE A 81 13.54 -13.84 8.19
CA PHE A 81 12.21 -14.26 8.61
C PHE A 81 11.27 -14.24 7.42
N ALA A 82 10.30 -15.16 7.43
CA ALA A 82 9.20 -15.18 6.50
C ALA A 82 7.93 -15.61 7.27
N ASP A 83 6.78 -15.10 6.87
CA ASP A 83 5.49 -15.51 7.45
C ASP A 83 5.28 -17.03 7.26
N GLU A 84 5.63 -17.54 6.06
CA GLU A 84 5.61 -18.95 5.70
C GLU A 84 6.70 -19.29 4.67
N GLY A 85 6.73 -20.55 4.22
CA GLY A 85 7.77 -21.09 3.34
C GLY A 85 8.98 -21.60 4.10
N GLU A 86 10.03 -21.95 3.36
CA GLU A 86 11.23 -22.57 3.93
C GLU A 86 12.50 -21.89 3.41
N PHE A 87 13.36 -21.43 4.32
CA PHE A 87 14.71 -21.01 3.96
C PHE A 87 15.61 -22.25 3.85
N LEU A 88 16.24 -22.43 2.69
CA LEU A 88 17.02 -23.63 2.39
C LEU A 88 18.48 -23.48 2.86
N GLU A 89 19.26 -22.61 2.21
CA GLU A 89 20.67 -22.39 2.54
C GLU A 89 21.09 -20.92 2.26
N LYS A 90 22.13 -20.45 2.96
CA LYS A 90 22.80 -19.17 2.64
C LYS A 90 23.69 -19.36 1.42
N ILE A 91 23.49 -18.57 0.37
CA ILE A 91 24.32 -18.62 -0.84
C ILE A 91 25.35 -17.49 -0.81
N LYS A 92 26.61 -17.81 -1.10
CA LYS A 92 27.60 -16.80 -1.53
C LYS A 92 27.44 -16.56 -3.03
N LEU A 93 26.83 -15.43 -3.41
CA LEU A 93 26.88 -14.98 -4.81
C LEU A 93 28.31 -14.53 -5.14
N ALA A 94 28.88 -15.09 -6.20
CA ALA A 94 30.19 -14.68 -6.71
C ALA A 94 30.06 -13.33 -7.43
N THR A 95 30.57 -12.26 -6.82
CA THR A 95 30.68 -10.96 -7.50
C THR A 95 31.95 -10.95 -8.35
N GLU A 96 31.81 -11.17 -9.66
CA GLU A 96 32.78 -10.68 -10.64
C GLU A 96 32.08 -9.65 -11.54
N THR A 97 32.46 -8.38 -11.43
CA THR A 97 32.68 -7.51 -12.58
C THR A 97 33.37 -6.24 -12.10
N GLU A 98 34.62 -6.06 -12.54
CA GLU A 98 35.30 -4.77 -12.50
C GLU A 98 34.46 -3.76 -13.29
N ASN A 99 34.22 -2.59 -12.69
CA ASN A 99 33.64 -1.40 -13.32
C ASN A 99 32.13 -1.17 -13.16
N GLN A 100 31.65 -1.04 -11.92
CA GLN A 100 30.95 0.18 -11.49
C GLN A 100 30.87 0.25 -9.95
N THR A 101 31.10 1.44 -9.44
CA THR A 101 31.27 1.85 -8.05
C THR A 101 30.01 1.65 -7.21
N GLN A 102 29.88 0.47 -6.59
CA GLN A 102 29.24 0.30 -5.29
C GLN A 102 29.86 -0.94 -4.63
N ILE A 103 30.61 -0.72 -3.55
CA ILE A 103 31.26 -1.77 -2.79
C ILE A 103 30.16 -2.37 -1.90
N PHE A 104 29.58 -3.51 -2.30
CA PHE A 104 28.77 -4.33 -1.42
C PHE A 104 29.72 -5.00 -0.41
N ALA A 105 29.82 -4.46 0.80
CA ALA A 105 30.34 -5.26 1.90
C ALA A 105 29.41 -6.49 2.05
N SER A 106 29.99 -7.69 2.18
CA SER A 106 29.29 -8.99 2.28
C SER A 106 27.95 -8.93 3.04
N GLY A 107 26.84 -9.53 2.63
CA GLY A 107 26.69 -10.72 1.81
C GLY A 107 25.86 -11.76 2.57
N ASP A 108 24.56 -11.53 2.73
CA ASP A 108 23.64 -12.61 3.11
C ASP A 108 22.51 -12.70 2.10
N THR A 109 22.73 -13.60 1.14
CA THR A 109 21.68 -14.04 0.23
C THR A 109 21.13 -15.35 0.76
N VAL A 110 19.81 -15.42 0.94
CA VAL A 110 19.13 -16.66 1.32
C VAL A 110 18.28 -17.16 0.17
N GLN A 111 18.24 -18.47 -0.01
CA GLN A 111 17.18 -19.08 -0.81
C GLN A 111 15.95 -19.32 0.05
N TRP A 112 14.82 -18.86 -0.45
CA TRP A 112 13.51 -19.11 0.11
C TRP A 112 12.69 -19.88 -0.89
N LYS A 113 12.12 -20.99 -0.44
CA LYS A 113 11.13 -21.76 -1.17
C LYS A 113 9.75 -21.30 -0.76
N ALA A 114 9.00 -20.82 -1.74
CA ALA A 114 7.62 -20.41 -1.55
C ALA A 114 6.77 -21.55 -0.96
N PRO A 115 5.79 -21.23 -0.10
CA PRO A 115 4.87 -22.20 0.47
C PRO A 115 3.97 -22.85 -0.60
N GLY A 116 3.16 -23.81 -0.15
CA GLY A 116 2.23 -24.55 -0.99
C GLY A 116 0.91 -23.81 -1.29
N ASP A 117 0.63 -22.74 -0.55
CA ASP A 117 -0.58 -21.95 -0.69
C ASP A 117 -0.30 -20.68 -1.51
N GLU A 118 -1.33 -20.20 -2.22
CA GLU A 118 -1.27 -18.94 -2.95
C GLU A 118 -1.50 -17.78 -1.97
N GLY A 119 -0.76 -16.67 -2.15
CA GLY A 119 -0.88 -15.50 -1.29
C GLY A 119 0.29 -14.55 -1.37
N THR A 120 0.24 -13.51 -0.54
CA THR A 120 1.34 -12.57 -0.35
C THR A 120 2.03 -12.88 0.97
N TYR A 121 3.35 -13.04 0.92
CA TYR A 121 4.17 -13.42 2.08
C TYR A 121 5.17 -12.31 2.38
N ASN A 122 5.29 -11.90 3.64
CA ASN A 122 6.30 -10.94 4.05
C ASN A 122 7.63 -11.64 4.30
N ILE A 123 8.70 -11.11 3.70
CA ILE A 123 10.08 -11.53 3.90
C ILE A 123 10.80 -10.38 4.57
N SER A 124 11.38 -10.63 5.75
CA SER A 124 12.13 -9.61 6.48
C SER A 124 13.52 -10.07 6.87
N VAL A 125 14.43 -9.12 7.01
CA VAL A 125 15.80 -9.36 7.45
C VAL A 125 16.16 -8.39 8.56
N HIS A 126 16.79 -8.91 9.59
CA HIS A 126 17.40 -8.15 10.66
C HIS A 126 18.92 -8.15 10.45
N ALA A 127 19.50 -6.98 10.23
CA ALA A 127 20.95 -6.78 10.14
C ALA A 127 21.46 -6.12 11.43
N THR A 128 22.45 -6.70 12.09
CA THR A 128 22.99 -6.17 13.36
C THR A 128 24.50 -6.35 13.49
N ASP A 129 25.19 -5.32 14.01
CA ASP A 129 26.59 -5.34 14.41
C ASP A 129 26.78 -5.66 15.91
N GLY A 130 25.70 -6.00 16.61
CA GLY A 130 25.66 -6.23 18.06
C GLY A 130 25.33 -4.99 18.89
N GLU A 131 25.34 -3.78 18.32
CA GLU A 131 24.94 -2.54 18.99
C GLU A 131 23.66 -1.94 18.37
N PHE A 132 23.55 -1.98 17.04
CA PHE A 132 22.42 -1.45 16.28
C PHE A 132 21.74 -2.56 15.47
N ILE A 133 20.46 -2.35 15.15
CA ILE A 133 19.68 -3.25 14.30
C ILE A 133 18.96 -2.45 13.21
N GLY A 134 19.16 -2.86 11.96
CA GLY A 134 18.37 -2.43 10.82
C GLY A 134 17.40 -3.55 10.44
N ILE A 135 16.16 -3.17 10.16
CA ILE A 135 15.12 -4.12 9.70
C ILE A 135 14.68 -3.70 8.31
N GLY A 136 14.67 -4.64 7.39
CA GLY A 136 14.07 -4.50 6.06
C GLY A 136 12.97 -5.52 5.86
N SER A 137 11.97 -5.19 5.06
CA SER A 137 10.87 -6.08 4.73
C SER A 137 10.44 -5.93 3.28
N ARG A 138 10.03 -7.02 2.64
CA ARG A 138 9.50 -7.07 1.29
C ARG A 138 8.38 -8.09 1.18
N GLY A 139 7.26 -7.70 0.59
CA GLY A 139 6.20 -8.63 0.20
C GLY A 139 6.56 -9.41 -1.06
N MET A 140 6.27 -10.71 -1.08
CA MET A 140 6.41 -11.60 -2.22
C MET A 140 5.07 -12.25 -2.56
N GLY A 141 4.56 -12.02 -3.77
CA GLY A 141 3.39 -12.73 -4.29
C GLY A 141 3.77 -14.15 -4.72
N VAL A 142 3.02 -15.15 -4.27
CA VAL A 142 3.19 -16.56 -4.63
C VAL A 142 1.86 -17.07 -5.18
N GLY A 143 1.79 -17.35 -6.47
CA GLY A 143 0.54 -17.59 -7.18
C GLY A 143 -0.47 -16.44 -7.09
N ALA A 144 -0.12 -15.35 -6.41
CA ALA A 144 -0.97 -14.20 -6.17
C ALA A 144 -0.58 -13.09 -7.13
N TYR A 145 -1.47 -12.76 -8.05
CA TYR A 145 -1.31 -11.61 -8.93
C TYR A 145 -0.94 -10.37 -8.13
N SER A 146 0.03 -9.61 -8.62
CA SER A 146 0.39 -8.35 -7.99
C SER A 146 0.18 -7.18 -8.96
N PRO A 147 -0.56 -6.14 -8.52
CA PRO A 147 -0.97 -5.06 -9.40
C PRO A 147 0.19 -4.18 -9.85
N THR A 148 0.12 -3.73 -11.09
CA THR A 148 1.14 -2.88 -11.73
C THR A 148 0.68 -1.42 -11.88
N VAL A 149 -0.56 -1.11 -11.48
CA VAL A 149 -1.09 0.26 -11.44
C VAL A 149 -1.52 0.65 -10.03
N THR A 150 -1.69 1.94 -9.79
CA THR A 150 -2.20 2.49 -8.52
C THR A 150 -3.15 3.65 -8.82
N PRO A 151 -4.36 3.69 -8.23
CA PRO A 151 -4.90 2.71 -7.29
C PRO A 151 -5.32 1.39 -7.97
N TYR A 152 -5.33 0.30 -7.20
CA TYR A 152 -5.76 -1.04 -7.62
C TYR A 152 -6.85 -1.60 -6.71
N TYR A 153 -7.56 -2.62 -7.19
CA TYR A 153 -8.66 -3.26 -6.48
C TYR A 153 -8.17 -4.23 -5.40
N VAL A 154 -8.83 -4.24 -4.25
CA VAL A 154 -8.38 -5.00 -3.06
C VAL A 154 -9.39 -6.02 -2.54
N SER A 155 -10.56 -6.14 -3.16
CA SER A 155 -11.71 -6.98 -2.77
C SER A 155 -12.48 -6.50 -1.51
N ASP A 156 -13.70 -7.01 -1.35
CA ASP A 156 -14.55 -6.76 -0.18
C ASP A 156 -13.96 -7.34 1.12
N GLY A 157 -13.15 -8.40 1.03
CA GLY A 157 -12.51 -9.04 2.17
C GLY A 157 -11.63 -8.05 2.94
N VAL A 158 -10.82 -7.27 2.24
CA VAL A 158 -9.97 -6.22 2.83
C VAL A 158 -10.84 -5.13 3.47
N CYS A 159 -11.95 -4.75 2.81
CA CYS A 159 -12.89 -3.76 3.34
C CYS A 159 -13.51 -4.20 4.67
N SER A 160 -13.84 -5.49 4.81
CA SER A 160 -14.52 -6.06 5.98
C SER A 160 -13.71 -5.93 7.28
N SER A 161 -12.38 -5.86 7.18
CA SER A 161 -11.47 -5.74 8.32
C SER A 161 -11.69 -4.46 9.13
N CYS A 162 -12.00 -3.35 8.46
CA CYS A 162 -12.28 -2.04 9.07
C CYS A 162 -13.77 -1.67 9.03
N HIS A 163 -14.53 -2.18 8.06
CA HIS A 163 -15.93 -1.82 7.80
C HIS A 163 -16.90 -2.98 7.98
N SER A 164 -16.70 -3.79 9.03
CA SER A 164 -17.49 -5.01 9.28
C SER A 164 -19.01 -4.81 9.31
N THR A 165 -19.51 -3.71 9.84
CA THR A 165 -20.96 -3.42 9.85
C THR A 165 -21.49 -3.15 8.45
N THR A 166 -20.81 -2.30 7.67
CA THR A 166 -21.20 -1.98 6.29
C THR A 166 -21.11 -3.22 5.40
N HIS A 167 -20.08 -4.04 5.60
CA HIS A 167 -19.91 -5.31 4.90
C HIS A 167 -21.05 -6.29 5.22
N ALA A 168 -21.44 -6.40 6.49
CA ALA A 168 -22.59 -7.22 6.89
C ALA A 168 -23.90 -6.74 6.24
N ASP A 169 -24.12 -5.42 6.14
CA ASP A 169 -25.28 -4.88 5.43
C ASP A 169 -25.23 -5.20 3.92
N TRP A 170 -24.05 -5.07 3.29
CA TRP A 170 -23.84 -5.42 1.89
C TRP A 170 -24.09 -6.91 1.61
N ALA A 171 -23.64 -7.80 2.50
CA ALA A 171 -23.81 -9.24 2.39
C ALA A 171 -25.28 -9.70 2.40
N LEU A 172 -26.22 -8.83 2.81
CA LEU A 172 -27.66 -9.09 2.76
C LEU A 172 -28.31 -8.64 1.44
N THR A 173 -27.56 -8.00 0.55
CA THR A 173 -28.08 -7.47 -0.71
C THR A 173 -27.89 -8.45 -1.87
N GLY A 174 -28.71 -8.31 -2.93
CA GLY A 174 -28.53 -9.07 -4.16
C GLY A 174 -27.18 -8.85 -4.85
N HIS A 175 -26.50 -7.73 -4.56
CA HIS A 175 -25.16 -7.46 -5.06
C HIS A 175 -24.13 -8.47 -4.56
N SER A 176 -24.24 -8.95 -3.32
CA SER A 176 -23.33 -9.93 -2.73
C SER A 176 -23.43 -11.34 -3.31
N VAL A 177 -24.52 -11.63 -4.03
CA VAL A 177 -24.76 -12.93 -4.69
C VAL A 177 -24.92 -12.79 -6.21
N ALA A 178 -24.51 -11.65 -6.75
CA ALA A 178 -24.71 -11.30 -8.15
C ALA A 178 -24.01 -12.31 -9.08
N TRP A 179 -22.83 -12.80 -8.72
CA TRP A 179 -22.11 -13.77 -9.55
C TRP A 179 -22.81 -15.12 -9.58
N ALA A 180 -23.19 -15.65 -8.41
CA ALA A 180 -23.91 -16.91 -8.33
C ALA A 180 -25.22 -16.85 -9.13
N SER A 181 -25.96 -15.75 -9.00
CA SER A 181 -27.21 -15.51 -9.75
C SER A 181 -26.98 -15.45 -11.26
N LEU A 182 -25.85 -14.89 -11.72
CA LEU A 182 -25.46 -14.88 -13.13
C LEU A 182 -25.13 -16.29 -13.63
N MET A 183 -24.36 -17.07 -12.87
CA MET A 183 -23.92 -18.41 -13.26
C MET A 183 -25.07 -19.43 -13.30
N GLU A 184 -26.19 -19.16 -12.61
CA GLU A 184 -27.43 -19.94 -12.75
C GLU A 184 -28.16 -19.70 -14.08
N ASN A 185 -27.74 -18.70 -14.87
CA ASN A 185 -28.34 -18.36 -16.15
C ASN A 185 -27.56 -18.97 -17.32
N ASP A 186 -28.23 -19.81 -18.13
CA ASP A 186 -27.65 -20.48 -19.31
C ASP A 186 -27.11 -19.53 -20.40
N TYR A 187 -27.46 -18.24 -20.33
CA TYR A 187 -27.02 -17.21 -21.28
C TYR A 187 -25.87 -16.34 -20.76
N ALA A 188 -25.30 -16.66 -19.59
CA ALA A 188 -24.15 -15.95 -19.05
C ALA A 188 -22.98 -15.93 -20.04
N ALA A 189 -22.38 -14.75 -20.21
CA ALA A 189 -21.30 -14.54 -21.15
C ALA A 189 -20.35 -13.44 -20.66
N ALA A 190 -19.18 -13.33 -21.29
CA ALA A 190 -18.12 -12.41 -20.88
C ALA A 190 -18.56 -10.94 -20.76
N TYR A 191 -19.52 -10.48 -21.56
CA TYR A 191 -20.04 -9.10 -21.47
C TYR A 191 -20.84 -8.85 -20.18
N CYS A 192 -21.28 -9.89 -19.47
CA CYS A 192 -21.95 -9.78 -18.18
C CYS A 192 -20.97 -9.49 -17.04
N TYR A 193 -19.69 -9.87 -17.19
CA TYR A 193 -18.73 -9.88 -16.08
C TYR A 193 -18.44 -8.46 -15.58
N ARG A 194 -18.40 -7.47 -16.48
CA ARG A 194 -18.25 -6.04 -16.12
C ARG A 194 -19.22 -5.55 -15.03
N CYS A 195 -20.42 -6.14 -14.96
CA CYS A 195 -21.45 -5.76 -14.00
C CYS A 195 -21.55 -6.72 -12.80
N HIS A 196 -20.90 -7.88 -12.87
CA HIS A 196 -21.04 -8.96 -11.88
C HIS A 196 -19.72 -9.31 -11.19
N THR A 197 -18.67 -8.55 -11.46
CA THR A 197 -17.34 -8.67 -10.87
C THR A 197 -16.74 -7.29 -10.63
N VAL A 198 -15.61 -7.25 -9.94
CA VAL A 198 -14.82 -6.04 -9.70
C VAL A 198 -13.67 -5.97 -10.71
N GLY A 199 -13.38 -4.77 -11.22
CA GLY A 199 -12.17 -4.48 -11.98
C GLY A 199 -12.09 -5.00 -13.42
N TYR A 200 -13.10 -5.70 -13.92
CA TYR A 200 -13.13 -6.29 -15.27
C TYR A 200 -13.02 -5.28 -16.43
N GLU A 201 -13.42 -4.02 -16.21
CA GLU A 201 -13.22 -2.94 -17.16
C GLU A 201 -12.42 -1.83 -16.46
N GLY A 202 -11.09 -1.84 -16.68
CA GLY A 202 -10.16 -0.89 -16.09
C GLY A 202 -8.80 -0.91 -16.79
N GLU A 203 -7.81 -0.23 -16.21
CA GLU A 203 -6.42 -0.35 -16.69
C GLU A 203 -5.93 -1.78 -16.47
N VAL A 204 -5.20 -2.33 -17.43
CA VAL A 204 -4.47 -3.60 -17.20
C VAL A 204 -3.47 -3.36 -16.08
N GLY A 205 -3.36 -4.27 -15.13
CA GLY A 205 -2.55 -4.07 -13.92
C GLY A 205 -3.34 -3.88 -12.64
N ASN A 206 -4.66 -3.83 -12.69
CA ASN A 206 -5.51 -3.26 -11.64
C ASN A 206 -5.94 -4.25 -10.55
N SER A 207 -5.53 -5.51 -10.62
CA SER A 207 -5.93 -6.56 -9.66
C SER A 207 -7.42 -6.92 -9.74
N GLY A 208 -8.05 -6.69 -10.88
CA GLY A 208 -9.45 -6.99 -11.15
C GLY A 208 -9.69 -8.47 -11.46
N TYR A 209 -10.97 -8.81 -11.60
CA TYR A 209 -11.42 -10.17 -11.91
C TYR A 209 -10.79 -10.76 -13.17
N ASP A 210 -10.43 -9.92 -14.15
CA ASP A 210 -9.77 -10.33 -15.38
C ASP A 210 -8.30 -10.74 -15.19
N GLU A 211 -7.73 -10.57 -14.00
CA GLU A 211 -6.30 -10.68 -13.72
C GLU A 211 -5.95 -11.55 -12.49
N VAL A 212 -6.83 -11.62 -11.49
CA VAL A 212 -6.59 -12.22 -10.16
C VAL A 212 -7.51 -13.43 -9.95
N PRO A 213 -7.20 -14.37 -9.01
CA PRO A 213 -8.16 -15.37 -8.56
C PRO A 213 -9.61 -14.90 -8.54
N ILE A 214 -10.38 -15.54 -9.42
CA ILE A 214 -11.80 -15.29 -9.70
C ILE A 214 -12.60 -15.12 -8.39
N ALA A 215 -12.35 -15.94 -7.37
CA ALA A 215 -13.14 -15.99 -6.15
C ALA A 215 -13.16 -14.70 -5.32
N ASP A 216 -12.08 -13.89 -5.36
CA ASP A 216 -11.99 -12.69 -4.51
C ASP A 216 -12.65 -11.47 -5.16
N PHE A 217 -12.88 -11.50 -6.47
CA PHE A 217 -13.40 -10.37 -7.26
C PHE A 217 -14.75 -10.64 -7.93
N VAL A 218 -15.41 -11.76 -7.58
CA VAL A 218 -16.80 -12.01 -7.97
C VAL A 218 -17.77 -11.17 -7.16
N ASN A 219 -18.97 -10.96 -7.71
CA ASN A 219 -20.07 -10.16 -7.17
C ASN A 219 -19.91 -8.65 -7.42
N VAL A 220 -20.97 -7.91 -7.10
CA VAL A 220 -20.90 -6.44 -7.06
C VAL A 220 -20.47 -6.07 -5.64
N GLN A 221 -19.22 -5.68 -5.48
CA GLN A 221 -18.60 -5.38 -4.19
C GLN A 221 -18.54 -3.87 -3.92
N CYS A 222 -17.84 -3.50 -2.84
CA CYS A 222 -17.59 -2.12 -2.44
C CYS A 222 -17.04 -1.27 -3.60
N GLU A 223 -16.04 -1.79 -4.29
CA GLU A 223 -15.22 -1.06 -5.24
C GLU A 223 -15.92 -0.79 -6.59
N ASN A 224 -17.01 -1.50 -6.91
CA ASN A 224 -17.85 -1.16 -8.07
C ASN A 224 -18.49 0.24 -7.95
N CYS A 225 -18.78 0.66 -6.72
CA CYS A 225 -19.37 1.96 -6.42
C CYS A 225 -18.37 2.98 -5.86
N HIS A 226 -17.33 2.50 -5.16
CA HIS A 226 -16.37 3.31 -4.42
C HIS A 226 -14.99 3.44 -5.10
N GLY A 227 -14.80 2.78 -6.25
CA GLY A 227 -13.52 2.73 -6.96
C GLY A 227 -12.49 1.83 -6.26
N ALA A 228 -11.31 1.73 -6.86
CA ALA A 228 -10.17 0.97 -6.35
C ALA A 228 -9.71 1.48 -4.97
N GLY A 229 -9.55 0.55 -4.02
CA GLY A 229 -9.36 0.85 -2.60
C GLY A 229 -7.92 0.87 -2.09
N SER A 230 -6.91 0.56 -2.92
CA SER A 230 -5.52 0.39 -2.44
C SER A 230 -4.98 1.59 -1.66
N ASP A 231 -5.19 2.81 -2.17
CA ASP A 231 -4.71 4.05 -1.52
C ASP A 231 -5.46 4.32 -0.21
N HIS A 232 -6.75 3.97 -0.16
CA HIS A 232 -7.56 4.10 1.04
C HIS A 232 -7.07 3.14 2.13
N VAL A 233 -6.75 1.90 1.78
CA VAL A 233 -6.22 0.91 2.73
C VAL A 233 -4.85 1.35 3.25
N ALA A 234 -3.98 1.87 2.37
CA ALA A 234 -2.65 2.35 2.75
C ALA A 234 -2.69 3.61 3.65
N GLY A 235 -3.67 4.49 3.44
CA GLY A 235 -3.84 5.72 4.23
C GLY A 235 -5.30 6.13 4.36
N PRO A 236 -6.07 5.58 5.31
CA PRO A 236 -7.52 5.77 5.37
C PRO A 236 -7.96 7.24 5.44
N SER A 237 -8.63 7.70 4.38
CA SER A 237 -9.21 9.04 4.29
C SER A 237 -10.53 9.02 3.53
N LYS A 238 -11.36 10.04 3.71
CA LYS A 238 -12.59 10.23 2.92
C LYS A 238 -12.32 10.81 1.53
N THR A 239 -11.09 11.26 1.28
CA THR A 239 -10.71 11.96 0.04
C THR A 239 -10.00 11.05 -0.96
N ASN A 240 -9.63 9.83 -0.56
CA ASN A 240 -8.94 8.84 -1.40
C ASN A 240 -9.79 7.56 -1.62
N ILE A 241 -11.10 7.71 -1.51
CA ILE A 241 -12.08 6.69 -1.90
C ILE A 241 -13.29 7.43 -2.47
N GLU A 242 -13.91 6.90 -3.52
CA GLU A 242 -15.07 7.56 -4.13
C GLU A 242 -16.27 7.45 -3.18
N ILE A 243 -16.93 8.56 -2.86
CA ILE A 243 -18.15 8.58 -2.05
C ILE A 243 -19.20 9.38 -2.81
N THR A 244 -19.75 8.77 -3.86
CA THR A 244 -20.82 9.37 -4.67
C THR A 244 -22.09 8.53 -4.65
N TRP A 245 -23.22 9.22 -4.68
CA TRP A 245 -24.55 8.62 -4.76
C TRP A 245 -25.29 9.08 -6.02
N THR A 246 -24.58 9.58 -7.03
CA THR A 246 -25.18 9.98 -8.30
C THR A 246 -25.81 8.78 -9.00
N ALA A 247 -26.86 9.04 -9.78
CA ALA A 247 -27.52 7.99 -10.55
C ALA A 247 -26.56 7.28 -11.52
N ASP A 248 -25.56 8.01 -12.03
CA ASP A 248 -24.52 7.50 -12.90
C ASP A 248 -23.74 6.33 -12.29
N ASN A 249 -23.49 6.35 -10.97
CA ASN A 249 -22.76 5.26 -10.32
C ASN A 249 -23.54 3.95 -10.38
N CYS A 250 -24.87 4.01 -10.24
CA CYS A 250 -25.75 2.86 -10.41
C CYS A 250 -25.87 2.46 -11.90
N GLY A 251 -25.90 3.47 -12.78
CA GLY A 251 -26.07 3.30 -14.23
C GLY A 251 -24.87 2.70 -14.96
N LYS A 252 -23.71 2.59 -14.32
CA LYS A 252 -22.59 1.77 -14.83
C LYS A 252 -23.04 0.35 -15.19
N CYS A 253 -23.97 -0.21 -14.41
CA CYS A 253 -24.53 -1.54 -14.61
C CYS A 253 -26.03 -1.52 -14.92
N HIS A 254 -26.76 -0.58 -14.31
CA HIS A 254 -28.20 -0.43 -14.48
C HIS A 254 -28.54 0.55 -15.61
N ASP A 255 -28.00 0.26 -16.80
CA ASP A 255 -28.42 0.93 -18.02
C ASP A 255 -28.50 -0.06 -19.20
N GLY A 256 -29.28 0.32 -20.22
CA GLY A 256 -29.47 -0.47 -21.45
C GLY A 256 -30.52 -1.59 -21.35
N THR A 257 -30.47 -2.53 -22.30
CA THR A 257 -31.57 -3.47 -22.57
C THR A 257 -31.93 -4.40 -21.40
N HIS A 258 -30.94 -4.79 -20.59
CA HIS A 258 -31.16 -5.76 -19.50
C HIS A 258 -31.57 -5.09 -18.18
N HIS A 259 -31.16 -3.84 -17.96
CA HIS A 259 -31.44 -3.08 -16.74
C HIS A 259 -31.62 -1.58 -17.06
N PRO A 260 -32.71 -1.14 -17.72
CA PRO A 260 -32.83 0.23 -18.25
C PRO A 260 -33.08 1.32 -17.19
N TYR A 261 -32.76 1.08 -15.91
CA TYR A 261 -33.17 1.93 -14.80
C TYR A 261 -32.58 3.34 -14.85
N LEU A 262 -31.32 3.51 -15.30
CA LEU A 262 -30.74 4.85 -15.47
C LEU A 262 -31.48 5.64 -16.56
N THR A 263 -31.75 5.00 -17.70
CA THR A 263 -32.51 5.60 -18.79
C THR A 263 -33.93 5.99 -18.34
N GLU A 264 -34.63 5.09 -17.64
CA GLU A 264 -35.96 5.35 -17.08
C GLU A 264 -35.95 6.48 -16.03
N TRP A 265 -34.95 6.47 -15.14
CA TRP A 265 -34.76 7.52 -14.15
C TRP A 265 -34.56 8.88 -14.81
N THR A 266 -33.66 8.94 -15.80
CA THR A 266 -33.31 10.16 -16.52
C THR A 266 -34.51 10.77 -17.23
N ALA A 267 -35.40 9.94 -17.76
CA ALA A 267 -36.64 10.35 -18.40
C ALA A 267 -37.76 10.73 -17.42
N SER A 268 -37.60 10.41 -16.13
CA SER A 268 -38.62 10.65 -15.09
C SER A 268 -38.53 12.05 -14.51
N ALA A 269 -39.62 12.49 -13.89
CA ALA A 269 -39.65 13.74 -13.11
C ALA A 269 -38.77 13.70 -11.85
N HIS A 270 -38.19 12.55 -11.49
CA HIS A 270 -37.27 12.43 -10.36
C HIS A 270 -35.85 12.85 -10.71
N ASN A 271 -35.51 12.95 -12.00
CA ASN A 271 -34.21 13.44 -12.46
C ASN A 271 -34.22 14.98 -12.57
N PHE A 272 -34.30 15.66 -11.43
CA PHE A 272 -34.22 17.12 -11.36
C PHE A 272 -32.92 17.57 -10.69
N ASP A 273 -32.46 18.76 -11.08
CA ASP A 273 -31.31 19.40 -10.44
C ASP A 273 -31.67 19.82 -9.01
N GLU A 274 -31.06 19.15 -8.05
CA GLU A 274 -31.26 19.39 -6.62
C GLU A 274 -30.83 20.80 -6.19
N THR A 275 -29.93 21.45 -6.94
CA THR A 275 -29.49 22.82 -6.67
C THR A 275 -30.50 23.87 -7.14
N ALA A 276 -31.44 23.50 -8.02
CA ALA A 276 -32.53 24.36 -8.47
C ALA A 276 -33.78 24.31 -7.56
N ALA A 277 -33.88 23.31 -6.68
CA ALA A 277 -35.04 23.10 -5.81
C ALA A 277 -34.81 23.67 -4.40
N HIS A 278 -35.63 24.64 -4.00
CA HIS A 278 -35.62 25.18 -2.64
C HIS A 278 -36.24 24.18 -1.64
N GLY A 279 -35.47 23.17 -1.21
CA GLY A 279 -35.85 22.33 -0.06
C GLY A 279 -35.23 20.93 0.04
N ALA A 280 -34.12 20.81 0.78
CA ALA A 280 -33.57 19.62 1.47
C ALA A 280 -33.16 18.38 0.63
N PRO A 281 -32.17 17.57 1.10
CA PRO A 281 -31.06 17.07 0.28
C PRO A 281 -31.30 15.70 -0.38
N THR A 282 -30.65 15.54 -1.53
CA THR A 282 -30.22 14.29 -2.17
C THR A 282 -31.27 13.18 -2.32
N TYR A 283 -31.95 13.18 -3.46
CA TYR A 283 -32.75 12.05 -3.92
C TYR A 283 -31.93 11.26 -4.93
N SER A 284 -31.12 10.32 -4.43
CA SER A 284 -30.46 9.33 -5.29
C SER A 284 -31.39 8.14 -5.60
N LEU A 285 -31.13 7.45 -6.71
CA LEU A 285 -31.74 6.16 -7.07
C LEU A 285 -31.84 5.20 -5.86
N ARG A 286 -30.84 5.25 -4.98
CA ARG A 286 -30.74 4.51 -3.72
C ARG A 286 -31.98 4.63 -2.82
N ARG A 287 -32.56 5.82 -2.69
CA ARG A 287 -33.57 6.10 -1.65
C ARG A 287 -34.90 5.39 -1.88
N CYS A 288 -35.17 4.99 -3.13
CA CYS A 288 -36.38 4.28 -3.52
C CYS A 288 -36.12 2.79 -3.84
N MET A 289 -34.94 2.42 -4.36
CA MET A 289 -34.65 1.03 -4.76
C MET A 289 -34.36 0.10 -3.57
N PHE A 290 -33.77 0.58 -2.46
CA PHE A 290 -33.47 -0.24 -1.26
C PHE A 290 -34.72 -0.68 -0.46
N ARG A 291 -35.93 -0.41 -0.96
CA ARG A 291 -37.19 -0.82 -0.32
C ARG A 291 -37.91 -1.96 -1.04
N VAL A 292 -37.36 -2.50 -2.14
CA VAL A 292 -38.07 -3.44 -3.02
C VAL A 292 -37.30 -4.73 -3.31
N SER A 293 -36.16 -4.95 -2.66
CA SER A 293 -35.37 -6.19 -2.74
C SER A 293 -35.35 -6.90 -1.39
#